data_AF-A0A7Y2MYC0-F1
#
_entry.id   AF-A0A7Y2MYC0-F1
#
_cell.length_a   1.000
_cell.length_b   1.000
_cell.length_c   1.000
_cell.angle_alpha   90.00
_cell.angle_beta   90.00
_cell.angle_gamma   90.00
#
_symmetry.space_group_name_H-M   'P 1'
#
loop_
_entity.id
_entity.type
_entity.pdbx_description
1 polymer ?
#
loop_
_entity_poly.entity_id
_entity_poly.type
_entity_poly.pdbx_seq_one_letter_code
_entity_poly.pdbx_strand_id
1 'polypeptide(L)'
;MDEQTFQTKFNELLSKINKLPEDQRGRLEHLAQETKQRRDRIKASVSELQESLDYLRLSVKYLVFDLEATRRENAYLRRLVEQSAREDEPTGGDEPNFLEDDE
;
A
#
# COMPACT_ATOMS: atom_id res chain seq x y z
N MET A 1 -17.64 14.80 12.26
CA MET A 1 -18.52 14.68 13.45
C MET A 1 -18.05 13.46 14.21
N ASP A 2 -17.78 13.61 15.50
CA ASP A 2 -17.32 12.51 16.37
C ASP A 2 -18.49 11.55 16.69
N GLU A 3 -18.19 10.27 16.90
CA GLU A 3 -19.15 9.21 17.23
C GLU A 3 -19.96 9.57 18.48
N GLN A 4 -19.30 10.14 19.48
CA GLN A 4 -19.96 10.62 20.70
C GLN A 4 -21.01 11.67 20.40
N THR A 5 -20.70 12.65 19.55
CA THR A 5 -21.66 13.71 19.19
C THR A 5 -22.89 13.16 18.47
N PHE A 6 -22.70 12.14 17.62
CA PHE A 6 -23.82 11.47 16.95
C PHE A 6 -24.69 10.73 17.95
N GLN A 7 -24.11 9.93 18.84
CA GLN A 7 -24.86 9.17 19.85
C GLN A 7 -25.65 10.09 20.79
N THR A 8 -25.05 11.19 21.25
CA THR A 8 -25.73 12.18 22.08
C THR A 8 -26.94 12.77 21.36
N LYS A 9 -26.78 13.25 20.12
CA LYS A 9 -27.89 13.84 19.35
C LYS A 9 -28.95 12.81 18.95
N PHE A 10 -28.55 11.56 18.70
CA PHE A 10 -29.46 10.47 18.38
C PHE A 10 -30.34 10.10 19.58
N ASN A 11 -29.74 9.98 20.77
CA ASN A 11 -30.47 9.72 22.00
C ASN A 11 -31.41 10.88 22.35
N GLU A 12 -30.97 12.12 22.12
CA GLU A 12 -31.81 13.31 22.31
C GLU A 12 -33.01 13.31 21.34
N LEU A 13 -32.79 12.93 20.08
CA LEU A 13 -33.85 12.78 19.07
C LEU A 13 -34.84 11.68 19.46
N LEU A 14 -34.34 10.52 19.90
CA LEU A 14 -35.19 9.41 20.38
C LEU A 14 -36.05 9.84 21.57
N SER A 15 -35.48 10.59 22.51
CA SER A 15 -36.20 11.14 23.66
C SER A 15 -37.32 12.10 23.24
N LYS A 16 -37.10 12.90 22.19
CA LYS A 16 -38.13 13.81 21.63
C LYS A 16 -39.23 13.04 20.90
N ILE A 17 -38.88 11.98 20.16
CA ILE A 17 -39.86 11.11 19.50
C ILE A 17 -40.76 10.44 20.55
N ASN A 18 -40.19 9.98 21.66
CA ASN A 18 -40.91 9.41 22.81
C ASN A 18 -41.81 10.39 23.59
N LYS A 19 -41.88 11.66 23.19
CA LYS A 19 -42.81 12.66 23.76
C LYS A 19 -43.98 13.00 22.82
N LEU A 20 -43.95 12.53 21.57
CA LEU A 20 -45.03 12.76 20.60
C LEU A 20 -46.23 11.83 20.86
N PRO A 21 -47.45 12.17 20.38
CA PRO A 21 -48.61 11.27 20.40
C PRO A 21 -48.32 9.96 19.65
N GLU A 22 -48.96 8.86 20.07
CA GLU A 22 -48.68 7.50 19.52
C GLU A 22 -48.91 7.39 18.01
N ASP A 23 -49.80 8.20 17.42
CA ASP A 23 -50.13 8.15 15.98
C ASP A 23 -48.95 8.54 15.06
N GLN A 24 -48.00 9.32 15.56
CA GLN A 24 -46.86 9.85 14.80
C GLN A 24 -45.52 9.19 15.18
N ARG A 25 -45.46 8.41 16.27
CA ARG A 25 -44.22 7.79 16.76
C ARG A 25 -43.66 6.72 15.83
N GLY A 26 -44.50 5.77 15.41
CA GLY A 26 -44.03 4.56 14.73
C GLY A 26 -43.24 4.85 13.44
N ARG A 27 -43.67 5.85 12.65
CA ARG A 27 -42.98 6.22 11.40
C ARG A 27 -41.64 6.90 11.66
N LEU A 28 -41.54 7.74 12.69
CA LEU A 28 -40.31 8.44 13.04
C LEU A 28 -39.28 7.51 13.69
N GLU A 29 -39.72 6.59 14.55
CA GLU A 29 -38.86 5.55 15.10
C GLU A 29 -38.28 4.65 14.01
N HIS A 30 -39.11 4.23 13.05
CA HIS A 30 -38.65 3.45 11.90
C HIS A 30 -37.57 4.21 11.10
N LEU A 31 -37.81 5.49 10.78
CA LEU A 31 -36.86 6.29 10.01
C LEU A 31 -35.53 6.51 10.78
N ALA A 32 -35.61 6.72 12.09
CA ALA A 32 -34.44 6.86 12.95
C ALA A 32 -33.62 5.57 13.00
N GLN A 33 -34.29 4.42 13.14
CA GLN A 33 -33.65 3.11 13.14
C GLN A 33 -33.00 2.78 11.80
N GLU A 34 -33.68 3.07 10.69
CA GLU A 34 -33.14 2.89 9.33
C GLU A 34 -31.89 3.75 9.10
N THR A 35 -31.94 5.01 9.53
CA THR A 35 -30.80 5.94 9.42
C THR A 35 -29.60 5.44 10.22
N LYS A 36 -29.83 4.93 11.44
CA LYS A 36 -28.79 4.32 12.28
C LYS A 36 -28.16 3.11 11.58
N GLN A 37 -28.98 2.17 11.09
CA GLN A 37 -28.50 0.99 10.37
C GLN A 37 -27.68 1.35 9.13
N ARG A 38 -28.14 2.32 8.34
CA ARG A 38 -27.42 2.79 7.15
C ARG A 38 -26.06 3.37 7.52
N ARG A 39 -25.99 4.18 8.58
CA ARG A 39 -24.74 4.75 9.07
C ARG A 39 -23.78 3.66 9.55
N ASP A 40 -24.28 2.68 10.29
CA ASP A 40 -23.47 1.58 10.81
C ASP A 40 -22.89 0.73 9.66
N ARG A 41 -23.67 0.48 8.60
CA ARG A 41 -23.16 -0.18 7.37
C ARG A 41 -22.06 0.63 6.70
N ILE A 42 -22.27 1.94 6.51
CA ILE A 42 -21.25 2.81 5.91
C ILE A 42 -19.98 2.79 6.74
N LYS A 43 -20.10 2.85 8.08
CA LYS A 43 -18.94 2.80 8.99
C LYS A 43 -18.18 1.48 8.85
N ALA A 44 -18.89 0.36 8.78
CA ALA A 44 -18.28 -0.95 8.56
C ALA A 44 -17.52 -1.00 7.22
N SER A 45 -18.15 -0.57 6.12
CA SER A 45 -17.51 -0.55 4.80
C SER A 45 -16.29 0.38 4.75
N VAL A 46 -16.32 1.52 5.42
CA VAL A 46 -15.16 2.42 5.51
C VAL A 46 -14.02 1.77 6.29
N SER A 47 -14.32 1.08 7.39
CA SER A 47 -13.31 0.33 8.16
C SER A 47 -12.64 -0.75 7.31
N GLU A 48 -13.44 -1.54 6.58
CA GLU A 48 -12.93 -2.60 5.69
C GLU A 48 -12.07 -2.03 4.54
N LEU A 49 -12.46 -0.88 3.98
CA LEU A 49 -11.66 -0.18 2.98
C LEU A 49 -10.34 0.35 3.57
N GLN A 50 -10.34 0.84 4.81
CA GLN A 50 -9.13 1.27 5.49
C GLN A 50 -8.17 0.10 5.71
N GLU A 51 -8.66 -1.03 6.20
CA GLU A 51 -7.86 -2.26 6.36
C GLU A 51 -7.28 -2.74 5.02
N SER A 52 -8.08 -2.70 3.96
CA SER A 52 -7.64 -3.06 2.60
C SER A 52 -6.56 -2.12 2.08
N LEU A 53 -6.67 -0.81 2.35
CA LEU A 53 -5.66 0.18 1.98
C LEU A 53 -4.37 0.00 2.78
N ASP A 54 -4.47 -0.31 4.07
CA ASP A 54 -3.30 -0.59 4.91
C ASP A 54 -2.57 -1.86 4.46
N TYR A 55 -3.32 -2.90 4.10
CA TYR A 55 -2.77 -4.10 3.48
C TYR A 55 -2.06 -3.77 2.17
N LEU A 56 -2.73 -3.08 1.25
CA LEU A 56 -2.15 -2.69 -0.04
C LEU A 56 -0.87 -1.84 0.16
N ARG A 57 -0.89 -0.90 1.09
CA ARG A 57 0.26 -0.06 1.44
C ARG A 57 1.44 -0.92 1.89
N LEU A 58 1.19 -1.95 2.69
CA LEU A 58 2.23 -2.89 3.10
C LEU A 58 2.73 -3.73 1.91
N SER A 59 1.83 -4.27 1.09
CA SER A 59 2.19 -5.02 -0.12
C SER A 59 3.08 -4.22 -1.07
N VAL A 60 2.77 -2.93 -1.28
CA VAL A 60 3.60 -2.05 -2.11
C VAL A 60 4.99 -1.85 -1.50
N LYS A 61 5.10 -1.69 -0.18
CA LYS A 61 6.41 -1.58 0.49
C LYS A 61 7.27 -2.82 0.23
N TYR A 62 6.68 -4.01 0.34
CA TYR A 62 7.38 -5.26 0.06
C TYR A 62 7.78 -5.37 -1.42
N LEU A 63 6.87 -5.05 -2.33
CA LEU A 63 7.16 -5.13 -3.77
C LEU A 63 8.33 -4.19 -4.16
N VAL A 64 8.36 -2.98 -3.61
CA VAL A 64 9.45 -2.03 -3.85
C VAL A 64 10.76 -2.52 -3.23
N PHE A 65 10.70 -3.12 -2.04
CA PHE A 65 11.88 -3.71 -1.38
C PHE A 65 12.47 -4.86 -2.21
N ASP A 66 11.63 -5.79 -2.66
CA ASP A 66 12.04 -6.93 -3.48
C ASP A 66 12.61 -6.48 -4.84
N LEU A 67 12.00 -5.45 -5.44
CA LEU A 67 12.51 -4.84 -6.68
C LEU A 67 13.91 -4.26 -6.46
N GLU A 68 14.14 -3.52 -5.38
CA GLU A 68 15.47 -2.96 -5.10
C GLU A 68 16.50 -4.06 -4.79
N ALA A 69 16.10 -5.14 -4.11
CA ALA A 69 16.97 -6.30 -3.86
C ALA A 69 17.40 -6.97 -5.18
N THR A 70 16.44 -7.27 -6.08
CA THR A 70 16.73 -7.87 -7.39
C THR A 70 17.54 -6.93 -8.30
N ARG A 71 17.31 -5.61 -8.22
CA ARG A 71 18.12 -4.62 -8.95
C ARG A 71 19.58 -4.61 -8.50
N ARG A 72 19.82 -4.67 -7.18
CA ARG A 72 21.18 -4.73 -6.61
C ARG A 72 21.87 -6.04 -6.96
N GLU A 73 21.15 -7.15 -6.88
CA GLU A 73 21.65 -8.47 -7.27
C GLU A 73 22.05 -8.49 -8.74
N ASN A 74 21.20 -7.99 -9.65
CA ASN A 74 21.52 -7.95 -11.08
C ASN A 74 22.77 -7.11 -11.36
N ALA A 75 22.90 -5.95 -10.71
CA ALA A 75 24.08 -5.10 -10.84
C ALA A 75 25.36 -5.80 -10.33
N TYR A 76 25.27 -6.53 -9.23
CA TYR A 76 26.37 -7.32 -8.69
C TYR A 76 26.79 -8.45 -9.65
N LEU A 77 25.83 -9.21 -10.17
CA LEU A 77 26.09 -10.30 -11.11
C LEU A 77 26.72 -9.80 -12.42
N ARG A 78 26.26 -8.68 -12.98
CA ARG A 78 26.87 -8.07 -14.17
C ARG A 78 28.34 -7.71 -13.95
N ARG A 79 28.66 -7.11 -12.80
CA ARG A 79 30.06 -6.78 -12.45
C ARG A 79 30.92 -8.04 -12.37
N LEU A 80 30.40 -9.13 -11.81
CA LEU A 80 31.13 -10.39 -11.72
C LEU A 80 31.44 -10.97 -13.11
N VAL A 81 30.46 -10.93 -14.02
CA VAL A 81 30.64 -11.38 -15.42
C VAL A 81 31.63 -10.50 -16.18
N GLU A 82 31.57 -9.18 -16.00
CA GLU A 82 32.51 -8.23 -16.61
C GLU A 82 33.95 -8.44 -16.11
N GLN A 83 34.12 -8.81 -14.82
CA GLN A 83 35.43 -9.13 -14.25
C GLN A 83 35.97 -10.44 -14.83
N SER A 84 35.17 -11.52 -14.85
CA SER A 84 35.61 -12.79 -15.42
C SER A 84 35.97 -12.67 -16.90
N ALA A 85 35.21 -11.89 -17.68
CA ALA A 85 35.50 -11.66 -19.10
C ALA A 85 36.83 -10.91 -19.35
N ARG A 86 37.26 -10.05 -18.40
CA ARG A 86 38.55 -9.36 -18.48
C ARG A 86 39.73 -10.24 -18.05
N GLU A 87 39.49 -11.18 -17.13
CA GLU A 87 40.50 -12.15 -16.70
C GLU A 87 40.79 -13.20 -17.78
N ASP A 88 39.81 -13.47 -18.67
CA ASP A 88 39.93 -14.40 -19.80
C ASP A 88 40.46 -13.75 -21.10
N GLU A 89 40.71 -12.43 -21.15
CA GLU A 89 41.37 -11.81 -22.31
C GLU A 89 42.86 -12.23 -22.32
N PRO A 90 43.34 -12.96 -23.35
CA PRO A 90 44.77 -13.23 -23.45
C PRO A 90 45.47 -11.90 -23.69
N THR A 91 46.45 -11.56 -22.86
CA THR A 91 47.42 -10.49 -23.10
C THR A 91 48.16 -10.77 -24.41
N GLY A 92 47.56 -10.37 -25.52
CA GLY A 92 48.09 -10.49 -26.86
C GLY A 92 48.88 -9.24 -27.20
N GLY A 93 50.21 -9.38 -27.25
CA GLY A 93 51.05 -8.51 -28.08
C GLY A 93 52.12 -7.69 -27.36
N ASP A 94 52.98 -8.32 -26.56
CA ASP A 94 54.38 -7.88 -26.51
C ASP A 94 55.16 -8.73 -27.51
N GLU A 95 55.06 -8.41 -28.80
CA GLU A 95 56.05 -8.86 -29.79
C GLU A 95 57.31 -8.00 -29.61
N PRO A 96 58.46 -8.57 -29.21
CA PRO A 96 59.71 -7.82 -29.23
C PRO A 96 60.11 -7.61 -30.69
N ASN A 97 60.00 -6.36 -31.16
CA ASN A 97 60.48 -5.95 -32.47
C ASN A 97 62.00 -6.08 -32.53
N PHE A 98 62.51 -7.17 -33.12
CA PHE A 98 63.93 -7.38 -33.44
C PHE A 98 64.07 -7.68 -34.94
N LEU A 99 63.88 -6.64 -35.73
CA LEU A 99 64.36 -6.45 -37.11
C LEU A 99 64.80 -4.97 -37.10
N GLU A 100 66.02 -4.54 -37.39
CA GLU A 100 67.18 -5.05 -38.11
C GLU A 100 68.41 -4.39 -37.45
N ASP A 101 69.48 -5.14 -37.17
CA ASP A 101 70.82 -4.53 -37.16
C ASP A 101 71.62 -5.28 -38.23
N ASP A 102 71.74 -4.60 -39.37
CA ASP A 102 72.62 -4.93 -40.50
C ASP A 102 74.08 -5.01 -40.03
N GLU A 103 74.78 -6.09 -40.38
CA GLU A 103 76.21 -6.12 -40.76
C GLU A 103 76.58 -7.42 -41.49
#